data_AF-A0A7S2N2J9-F1
#
_entry.id   AF-A0A7S2N2J9-F1
#
_cell.length_a   1.000
_cell.length_b   1.000
_cell.length_c   1.000
_cell.angle_alpha   90.00
_cell.angle_beta   90.00
_cell.angle_gamma   90.00
#
_symmetry.space_group_name_H-M   'P 1'
#
loop_
_entity.id
_entity.type
_entity.pdbx_description
1 polymer ?
#
loop_
_entity_poly.entity_id
_entity_poly.type
_entity_poly.pdbx_seq_one_letter_code
_entity_poly.pdbx_strand_id
1 'polypeptide(L)'
;WAASAGAGAVLAADGSLYDVLGVERGASERDIKKAYKRLSLQFHPDKVQASGSKQSATEVNDRFNEIKDARDVLIDPERRKLYDTFGVDLGEEKGPEMEVWNLGVNNLLSPMGSLTLKTLLLWLCFWLIGFRWVFRLLVLAGLVVAGLYAVDFRYGEMTMRSDEALPIVINVGLIEAVIILHWLTPLLANTVGLVYLVSEVVGLAALIENWKVGAGVSVVALFFSWLLGGRWLWVLGIEVLVDIVVVLSLTIAAGMMRLWLDGVQQQRGDDLRKWRTDLRRRRKLLEDEAADLRKKLQEYERARGAAR
;
A
#
# COMPACT_ATOMS: atom_id res chain seq x y z
N TRP A 1 16.78 -59.55 -43.43
CA TRP A 1 15.93 -59.39 -42.22
C TRP A 1 15.85 -57.91 -41.94
N ALA A 2 14.66 -57.35 -42.15
CA ALA A 2 14.37 -55.92 -42.20
C ALA A 2 13.60 -55.47 -40.94
N ALA A 3 13.57 -54.14 -40.76
CA ALA A 3 12.69 -53.33 -39.90
C ALA A 3 12.99 -53.38 -38.38
N SER A 4 12.96 -52.27 -37.63
CA SER A 4 12.15 -51.06 -37.78
C SER A 4 12.85 -49.77 -37.32
N ALA A 5 12.50 -48.69 -38.00
CA ALA A 5 12.78 -47.31 -37.65
C ALA A 5 11.99 -46.85 -36.41
N GLY A 6 12.54 -45.84 -35.70
CA GLY A 6 11.85 -45.00 -34.72
C GLY A 6 12.73 -43.78 -34.45
N ALA A 7 12.64 -42.72 -35.26
CA ALA A 7 11.66 -41.63 -35.09
C ALA A 7 11.65 -41.11 -33.64
N GLY A 8 12.40 -40.01 -33.41
CA GLY A 8 12.44 -39.33 -32.12
C GLY A 8 13.44 -38.19 -32.00
N ALA A 9 14.23 -37.91 -33.05
CA ALA A 9 15.17 -36.79 -33.08
C ALA A 9 14.60 -35.57 -33.83
N VAL A 10 13.41 -35.09 -33.45
CA VAL A 10 12.91 -33.73 -33.79
C VAL A 10 11.82 -33.34 -32.78
N LEU A 11 12.17 -32.70 -31.66
CA LEU A 11 11.35 -31.74 -30.91
C LEU A 11 12.35 -30.87 -30.12
N ALA A 12 12.92 -29.86 -30.76
CA ALA A 12 12.47 -28.47 -30.63
C ALA A 12 12.96 -27.85 -29.30
N ALA A 13 13.96 -26.98 -29.44
CA ALA A 13 14.35 -26.01 -28.45
C ALA A 13 13.17 -25.06 -28.22
N ASP A 14 12.38 -25.30 -27.18
CA ASP A 14 11.33 -24.40 -26.71
C ASP A 14 11.31 -24.51 -25.19
N GLY A 15 11.67 -23.42 -24.50
CA GLY A 15 11.88 -23.29 -23.04
C GLY A 15 10.91 -24.05 -22.15
N SER A 16 11.13 -25.36 -21.97
CA SER A 16 10.27 -26.21 -21.18
C SER A 16 10.73 -26.22 -19.72
N LEU A 17 9.80 -26.30 -18.77
CA LEU A 17 10.10 -26.33 -17.33
C LEU A 17 11.04 -27.51 -16.95
N TYR A 18 11.01 -28.58 -17.74
CA TYR A 18 11.93 -29.71 -17.60
C TYR A 18 13.37 -29.33 -17.99
N ASP A 19 13.55 -28.52 -19.02
CA ASP A 19 14.86 -28.02 -19.46
C ASP A 19 15.44 -27.01 -18.46
N VAL A 20 14.58 -26.15 -17.87
CA VAL A 20 14.98 -25.20 -16.80
C VAL A 20 15.59 -25.92 -15.60
N LEU A 21 15.03 -27.07 -15.22
CA LEU A 21 15.56 -27.91 -14.14
C LEU A 21 16.64 -28.91 -14.60
N GLY A 22 16.84 -29.06 -15.92
CA GLY A 22 17.77 -30.02 -16.51
C GLY A 22 17.40 -31.48 -16.21
N VAL A 23 16.10 -31.79 -16.26
CA VAL A 23 15.54 -33.12 -16.00
C VAL A 23 14.72 -33.61 -17.20
N GLU A 24 14.64 -34.92 -17.42
CA GLU A 24 13.83 -35.46 -18.52
C GLU A 24 12.32 -35.38 -18.20
N ARG A 25 11.48 -35.36 -19.25
CA ARG A 25 10.00 -35.28 -19.13
C ARG A 25 9.36 -36.44 -18.33
N GLY A 26 10.10 -37.53 -18.10
CA GLY A 26 9.71 -38.67 -17.27
C GLY A 26 10.29 -38.68 -15.84
N ALA A 27 10.96 -37.61 -15.40
CA ALA A 27 11.65 -37.58 -14.11
C ALA A 27 10.71 -37.79 -12.92
N SER A 28 11.18 -38.53 -11.90
CA SER A 28 10.41 -38.72 -10.67
C SER A 28 10.39 -37.44 -9.82
N GLU A 29 9.42 -37.31 -8.91
CA GLU A 29 9.37 -36.18 -7.97
C GLU A 29 10.67 -36.04 -7.15
N ARG A 30 11.32 -37.17 -6.86
CA ARG A 30 12.60 -37.22 -6.14
C ARG A 30 13.72 -36.58 -6.97
N ASP A 31 13.72 -36.81 -8.28
CA ASP A 31 14.72 -36.26 -9.20
C ASP A 31 14.52 -34.75 -9.40
N ILE A 32 13.26 -34.30 -9.48
CA ILE A 32 12.89 -32.88 -9.54
C ILE A 32 13.35 -32.14 -8.27
N LYS A 33 13.08 -32.69 -7.08
CA LYS A 33 13.55 -32.12 -5.80
C LYS A 33 15.06 -32.05 -5.71
N LYS A 34 15.76 -33.08 -6.21
CA LYS A 34 17.24 -33.13 -6.22
C LYS A 34 17.83 -32.10 -7.17
N ALA A 35 17.25 -31.95 -8.37
CA ALA A 35 17.66 -30.96 -9.36
C ALA A 35 17.46 -29.53 -8.83
N TYR A 36 16.29 -29.24 -8.25
CA TYR A 36 16.01 -27.96 -7.61
C TYR A 36 17.03 -27.63 -6.51
N LYS A 37 17.28 -28.57 -5.57
CA LYS A 37 18.25 -28.34 -4.48
C LYS A 37 19.64 -28.01 -5.01
N ARG A 38 20.08 -28.67 -6.09
CA ARG A 38 21.38 -28.40 -6.74
C ARG A 38 21.41 -27.00 -7.36
N LEU A 39 20.38 -26.61 -8.09
CA LEU A 39 20.30 -25.32 -8.79
C LEU A 39 20.10 -24.15 -7.82
N SER A 40 19.27 -24.30 -6.78
CA SER A 40 19.08 -23.27 -5.74
C SER A 40 20.38 -22.95 -4.99
N LEU A 41 21.25 -23.94 -4.77
CA LEU A 41 22.57 -23.72 -4.14
C LEU A 41 23.58 -23.04 -5.07
N GLN A 42 23.34 -23.07 -6.39
CA GLN A 42 24.18 -22.41 -7.39
C GLN A 42 23.75 -20.96 -7.63
N PHE A 43 22.44 -20.71 -7.67
CA PHE A 43 21.85 -19.39 -7.94
C PHE A 43 21.36 -18.66 -6.68
N HIS A 44 21.85 -19.03 -5.49
CA HIS A 44 21.49 -18.33 -4.26
C HIS A 44 22.14 -16.93 -4.23
N PRO A 45 21.39 -15.84 -3.99
CA PRO A 45 21.91 -14.47 -4.07
C PRO A 45 23.11 -14.24 -3.14
N ASP A 46 23.08 -14.81 -1.93
CA ASP A 46 24.16 -14.73 -0.94
C ASP A 46 25.49 -15.34 -1.43
N LYS A 47 25.41 -16.47 -2.15
CA LYS A 47 26.58 -17.22 -2.59
C LYS A 47 27.18 -16.64 -3.89
N VAL A 48 26.34 -16.04 -4.73
CA VAL A 48 26.77 -15.39 -5.97
C VAL A 48 27.39 -14.01 -5.68
N GLN A 49 26.86 -13.26 -4.70
CA GLN A 49 27.47 -12.02 -4.22
C GLN A 49 28.86 -12.26 -3.60
N ALA A 50 29.05 -13.38 -2.88
CA ALA A 50 30.35 -13.75 -2.30
C ALA A 50 31.40 -14.24 -3.33
N SER A 51 30.98 -14.58 -4.56
CA SER A 51 31.82 -15.22 -5.59
C SER A 51 32.48 -14.21 -6.56
N GLY A 52 32.10 -12.93 -6.52
CA GLY A 52 32.65 -11.91 -7.42
C GLY A 52 32.33 -12.15 -8.90
N SER A 53 31.23 -12.86 -9.20
CA SER A 53 30.83 -13.15 -10.57
C SER A 53 30.36 -11.88 -11.31
N LYS A 54 30.54 -11.84 -12.63
CA LYS A 54 30.09 -10.73 -13.51
C LYS A 54 28.56 -10.69 -13.72
N GLN A 55 27.79 -11.57 -13.08
CA GLN A 55 26.34 -11.62 -13.25
C GLN A 55 25.68 -10.57 -12.36
N SER A 56 24.82 -9.75 -12.96
CA SER A 56 24.06 -8.76 -12.19
C SER A 56 23.19 -9.45 -11.15
N ALA A 57 23.00 -8.83 -9.98
CA ALA A 57 22.10 -9.34 -8.94
C ALA A 57 20.67 -9.59 -9.48
N THR A 58 20.26 -8.83 -10.48
CA THR A 58 19.00 -9.02 -11.22
C THR A 58 18.95 -10.34 -11.98
N GLU A 59 19.98 -10.68 -12.77
CA GLU A 59 20.00 -11.91 -13.57
C GLU A 59 20.00 -13.18 -12.71
N VAL A 60 20.63 -13.12 -11.53
CA VAL A 60 20.65 -14.22 -10.56
C VAL A 60 19.26 -14.41 -9.96
N ASN A 61 18.57 -13.32 -9.63
CA ASN A 61 17.22 -13.35 -9.09
C ASN A 61 16.23 -13.89 -10.13
N ASP A 62 16.34 -13.45 -11.39
CA ASP A 62 15.46 -13.89 -12.47
C ASP A 62 15.60 -15.39 -12.72
N ARG A 63 16.84 -15.90 -12.83
CA ARG A 63 17.09 -17.34 -12.96
C ARG A 63 16.63 -18.15 -11.74
N PHE A 64 16.82 -17.61 -10.54
CA PHE A 64 16.37 -18.29 -9.32
C PHE A 64 14.84 -18.43 -9.30
N ASN A 65 14.13 -17.40 -9.75
CA ASN A 65 12.68 -17.42 -9.88
C ASN A 65 12.23 -18.43 -10.95
N GLU A 66 12.86 -18.45 -12.12
CA GLU A 66 12.57 -19.45 -13.17
C GLU A 66 12.74 -20.90 -12.66
N ILE A 67 13.81 -21.18 -11.92
CA ILE A 67 14.07 -22.50 -11.32
C ILE A 67 13.00 -22.88 -10.29
N LYS A 68 12.54 -21.91 -9.49
CA LYS A 68 11.50 -22.12 -8.49
C LYS A 68 10.15 -22.39 -9.14
N ASP A 69 9.79 -21.61 -10.16
CA ASP A 69 8.53 -21.74 -10.88
C ASP A 69 8.44 -23.09 -11.61
N ALA A 70 9.54 -23.51 -12.24
CA ALA A 70 9.64 -24.83 -12.85
C ALA A 70 9.43 -25.97 -11.83
N ARG A 71 9.99 -25.86 -10.63
CA ARG A 71 9.76 -26.87 -9.57
C ARG A 71 8.30 -26.89 -9.16
N ASP A 72 7.67 -25.73 -8.96
CA ASP A 72 6.32 -25.63 -8.39
C ASP A 72 5.24 -26.21 -9.30
N VAL A 73 5.44 -26.15 -10.61
CA VAL A 73 4.56 -26.80 -11.58
C VAL A 73 4.83 -28.29 -11.68
N LEU A 74 6.10 -28.73 -11.65
CA LEU A 74 6.46 -30.13 -11.88
C LEU A 74 6.34 -31.03 -10.63
N ILE A 75 6.34 -30.47 -9.42
CA ILE A 75 6.24 -31.22 -8.16
C ILE A 75 4.80 -31.67 -7.87
N ASP A 76 3.82 -30.90 -8.32
CA ASP A 76 2.39 -31.18 -8.11
C ASP A 76 1.90 -32.08 -9.26
N PRO A 77 1.40 -33.29 -8.97
CA PRO A 77 0.96 -34.23 -9.99
C PRO A 77 -0.21 -33.70 -10.84
N GLU A 78 -1.08 -32.86 -10.30
CA GLU A 78 -2.18 -32.27 -11.05
C GLU A 78 -1.68 -31.17 -12.00
N ARG A 79 -0.83 -30.26 -11.50
CA ARG A 79 -0.25 -29.18 -12.31
C ARG A 79 0.70 -29.70 -13.38
N ARG A 80 1.48 -30.75 -13.06
CA ARG A 80 2.34 -31.44 -14.03
C ARG A 80 1.52 -32.07 -15.15
N LYS A 81 0.41 -32.75 -14.82
CA LYS A 81 -0.48 -33.34 -15.84
C LYS A 81 -1.09 -32.28 -16.74
N LEU A 82 -1.48 -31.13 -16.19
CA LEU A 82 -1.98 -30.00 -16.96
C LEU A 82 -0.91 -29.43 -17.89
N TYR A 83 0.31 -29.23 -17.39
CA TYR A 83 1.45 -28.79 -18.17
C TYR A 83 1.81 -29.77 -19.31
N ASP A 84 1.82 -31.07 -19.02
CA ASP A 84 2.12 -32.12 -20.01
C ASP A 84 1.00 -32.24 -21.07
N THR A 85 -0.25 -31.89 -20.74
CA THR A 85 -1.41 -32.00 -21.65
C THR A 85 -1.61 -30.74 -22.51
N PHE A 86 -1.35 -29.55 -21.96
CA PHE A 86 -1.70 -28.27 -22.58
C PHE A 86 -0.49 -27.39 -22.92
N GLY A 87 0.73 -27.77 -22.53
CA GLY A 87 1.96 -27.01 -22.79
C GLY A 87 2.17 -25.82 -21.84
N VAL A 88 3.19 -25.02 -22.16
CA VAL A 88 3.77 -23.92 -21.33
C VAL A 88 2.76 -22.83 -20.94
N ASP A 89 1.57 -22.81 -21.53
CA ASP A 89 0.57 -21.75 -21.39
C ASP A 89 -0.39 -21.92 -20.19
N LEU A 90 -0.11 -22.85 -19.27
CA LEU A 90 -0.82 -22.99 -17.99
C LEU A 90 0.14 -22.75 -16.83
N GLY A 91 0.41 -21.48 -16.51
CA GLY A 91 1.32 -21.15 -15.42
C GLY A 91 1.32 -19.74 -14.83
N GLU A 92 0.57 -18.75 -15.35
CA GLU A 92 0.27 -17.55 -14.54
C GLU A 92 -0.97 -17.81 -13.68
N GLU A 93 -0.77 -18.61 -12.64
CA GLU A 93 -1.53 -18.46 -11.40
C GLU A 93 -0.51 -18.30 -10.27
N LYS A 94 0.26 -17.20 -10.35
CA LYS A 94 0.96 -16.66 -9.18
C LYS A 94 -0.12 -16.14 -8.24
N GLY A 95 -0.42 -16.90 -7.19
CA GLY A 95 -1.14 -16.38 -6.04
C GLY A 95 -0.41 -15.12 -5.54
N PRO A 96 -1.04 -13.94 -5.55
CA PRO A 96 -0.35 -12.66 -5.33
C PRO A 96 0.15 -12.48 -3.88
N GLU A 97 -0.18 -13.38 -2.95
CA GLU A 97 -0.04 -13.11 -1.52
C GLU A 97 1.39 -13.01 -1.01
N MET A 98 2.34 -13.78 -1.54
CA MET A 98 3.74 -13.78 -1.05
C MET A 98 4.66 -12.82 -1.80
N GLU A 99 4.41 -12.59 -3.10
CA GLU A 99 5.19 -11.63 -3.89
C GLU A 99 4.72 -10.20 -3.64
N VAL A 100 3.41 -9.94 -3.50
CA VAL A 100 2.88 -8.59 -3.20
C VAL A 100 3.11 -8.19 -1.75
N TRP A 101 3.15 -9.12 -0.79
CA TRP A 101 3.57 -8.78 0.58
C TRP A 101 5.05 -8.40 0.62
N ASN A 102 5.94 -9.12 -0.05
CA ASN A 102 7.38 -8.77 -0.03
C ASN A 102 7.74 -7.60 -0.96
N LEU A 103 7.11 -7.45 -2.13
CA LEU A 103 7.26 -6.28 -3.00
C LEU A 103 6.57 -5.06 -2.38
N GLY A 104 5.41 -5.24 -1.75
CA GLY A 104 4.72 -4.24 -0.97
C GLY A 104 5.58 -3.84 0.23
N VAL A 105 5.82 -4.71 1.20
CA VAL A 105 6.62 -4.38 2.39
C VAL A 105 8.03 -3.88 2.05
N ASN A 106 8.75 -4.42 1.07
CA ASN A 106 10.11 -3.93 0.77
C ASN A 106 10.16 -2.70 -0.15
N ASN A 107 9.25 -2.52 -1.12
CA ASN A 107 9.18 -1.27 -1.91
C ASN A 107 8.32 -0.18 -1.26
N LEU A 108 7.51 -0.54 -0.26
CA LEU A 108 6.83 0.39 0.64
C LEU A 108 7.84 0.78 1.72
N LEU A 109 8.45 -0.13 2.49
CA LEU A 109 9.38 0.23 3.57
C LEU A 109 10.78 0.72 3.13
N SER A 110 11.29 0.41 1.94
CA SER A 110 12.60 0.96 1.53
C SER A 110 12.57 2.46 1.20
N PRO A 111 11.51 3.01 0.56
CA PRO A 111 11.27 4.45 0.50
C PRO A 111 10.50 4.96 1.73
N MET A 112 9.57 4.18 2.30
CA MET A 112 8.78 4.61 3.46
C MET A 112 9.58 4.64 4.74
N GLY A 113 10.65 3.89 4.96
CA GLY A 113 11.48 4.07 6.15
C GLY A 113 11.97 5.52 6.26
N SER A 114 12.39 6.12 5.14
CA SER A 114 12.70 7.55 5.08
C SER A 114 11.46 8.43 4.95
N LEU A 115 10.48 8.07 4.14
CA LEU A 115 9.33 8.93 3.84
C LEU A 115 8.33 8.98 4.99
N THR A 116 8.02 7.85 5.64
CA THR A 116 7.21 7.74 6.86
C THR A 116 7.91 8.38 8.04
N LEU A 117 9.22 8.19 8.23
CA LEU A 117 9.93 8.91 9.28
C LEU A 117 9.93 10.43 9.00
N LYS A 118 10.14 10.84 7.74
CA LYS A 118 10.04 12.26 7.34
C LYS A 118 8.62 12.79 7.45
N THR A 119 7.58 12.03 7.12
CA THR A 119 6.18 12.46 7.25
C THR A 119 5.73 12.46 8.69
N LEU A 120 6.20 11.53 9.53
CA LEU A 120 6.03 11.56 10.98
C LEU A 120 6.76 12.74 11.60
N LEU A 121 7.99 13.04 11.19
CA LEU A 121 8.73 14.24 11.60
C LEU A 121 8.06 15.52 11.10
N LEU A 122 7.53 15.51 9.87
CA LEU A 122 6.83 16.65 9.28
C LEU A 122 5.48 16.84 9.96
N TRP A 123 4.77 15.76 10.33
CA TRP A 123 3.56 15.78 11.15
C TRP A 123 3.86 16.22 12.57
N LEU A 124 4.98 15.80 13.17
CA LEU A 124 5.46 16.28 14.46
C LEU A 124 5.78 17.77 14.40
N CYS A 125 6.40 18.26 13.33
CA CYS A 125 6.62 19.68 13.09
C CYS A 125 5.30 20.42 12.84
N PHE A 126 4.38 19.84 12.07
CA PHE A 126 3.03 20.38 11.85
C PHE A 126 2.19 20.34 13.13
N TRP A 127 2.49 19.46 14.08
CA TRP A 127 1.85 19.35 15.39
C TRP A 127 2.43 20.41 16.33
N LEU A 128 3.76 20.56 16.38
CA LEU A 128 4.45 21.61 17.15
C LEU A 128 4.09 23.03 16.66
N ILE A 129 3.93 23.21 15.35
CA ILE A 129 3.53 24.48 14.74
C ILE A 129 2.01 24.61 14.77
N GLY A 130 1.29 23.64 14.21
CA GLY A 130 -0.15 23.66 14.03
C GLY A 130 -0.93 23.67 15.34
N PHE A 131 -0.51 23.04 16.44
CA PHE A 131 -1.31 23.10 17.66
C PHE A 131 -1.30 24.49 18.31
N ARG A 132 -0.17 25.21 18.20
CA ARG A 132 -0.07 26.62 18.63
C ARG A 132 -0.85 27.55 17.70
N TRP A 133 -0.85 27.27 16.39
CA TRP A 133 -1.45 28.15 15.39
C TRP A 133 -2.92 27.86 15.12
N VAL A 134 -3.35 26.61 15.00
CA VAL A 134 -4.74 26.18 14.74
C VAL A 134 -5.66 26.62 15.87
N PHE A 135 -5.25 26.45 17.14
CA PHE A 135 -6.07 26.94 18.26
C PHE A 135 -6.14 28.47 18.28
N ARG A 136 -5.01 29.17 18.05
CA ARG A 136 -4.99 30.63 17.94
C ARG A 136 -5.78 31.13 16.74
N LEU A 137 -5.77 30.41 15.62
CA LEU A 137 -6.50 30.70 14.39
C LEU A 137 -7.98 30.40 14.53
N LEU A 138 -8.38 29.38 15.30
CA LEU A 138 -9.79 29.12 15.63
C LEU A 138 -10.34 30.19 16.56
N VAL A 139 -9.56 30.62 17.55
CA VAL A 139 -9.92 31.77 18.40
C VAL A 139 -9.91 33.07 17.58
N LEU A 140 -8.93 33.28 16.70
CA LEU A 140 -8.91 34.45 15.80
C LEU A 140 -10.07 34.40 14.79
N ALA A 141 -10.43 33.22 14.29
CA ALA A 141 -11.56 33.02 13.39
C ALA A 141 -12.88 33.23 14.15
N GLY A 142 -12.97 32.80 15.41
CA GLY A 142 -14.07 33.15 16.30
C GLY A 142 -14.18 34.66 16.49
N LEU A 143 -13.06 35.35 16.72
CA LEU A 143 -13.00 36.82 16.80
C LEU A 143 -13.30 37.52 15.47
N VAL A 144 -12.88 36.98 14.34
CA VAL A 144 -13.18 37.51 13.00
C VAL A 144 -14.65 37.28 12.68
N VAL A 145 -15.23 36.14 13.01
CA VAL A 145 -16.66 35.87 12.82
C VAL A 145 -17.49 36.74 13.75
N ALA A 146 -17.17 36.81 15.04
CA ALA A 146 -17.83 37.69 16.01
C ALA A 146 -17.64 39.17 15.66
N GLY A 147 -16.46 39.54 15.17
CA GLY A 147 -16.13 40.88 14.70
C GLY A 147 -16.83 41.24 13.39
N LEU A 148 -16.91 40.34 12.41
CA LEU A 148 -17.69 40.53 11.18
C LEU A 148 -19.20 40.60 11.47
N TYR A 149 -19.65 39.94 12.54
CA TYR A 149 -21.03 40.03 13.03
C TYR A 149 -21.29 41.34 13.81
N ALA A 150 -20.24 41.94 14.40
CA ALA A 150 -20.32 43.18 15.18
C ALA A 150 -19.96 44.45 14.39
N VAL A 151 -19.22 44.33 13.28
CA VAL A 151 -18.81 45.42 12.39
C VAL A 151 -19.81 45.52 11.24
N ASP A 152 -20.36 46.71 11.03
CA ASP A 152 -21.26 47.06 9.93
C ASP A 152 -20.66 46.71 8.54
N PHE A 153 -20.87 45.48 8.06
CA PHE A 153 -20.54 45.10 6.69
C PHE A 153 -21.72 45.47 5.77
N ARG A 154 -21.61 46.61 5.08
CA ARG A 154 -22.54 46.98 4.00
C ARG A 154 -22.15 46.26 2.71
N TYR A 155 -22.86 45.19 2.37
CA TYR A 155 -22.77 44.55 1.05
C TYR A 155 -24.12 44.74 0.32
N GLY A 156 -24.19 45.76 -0.54
CA GLY A 156 -25.45 46.15 -1.19
C GLY A 156 -26.46 46.80 -0.23
N GLU A 157 -27.73 46.43 -0.32
CA GLU A 157 -28.84 47.02 0.47
C GLU A 157 -29.13 46.31 1.81
N MET A 158 -28.41 45.23 2.16
CA MET A 158 -28.64 44.48 3.38
C MET A 158 -27.76 44.99 4.53
N THR A 159 -28.35 45.77 5.44
CA THR A 159 -27.73 46.13 6.72
C THR A 159 -28.12 45.11 7.79
N MET A 160 -27.23 44.19 8.15
CA MET A 160 -27.42 43.37 9.37
C MET A 160 -27.01 44.18 10.60
N ARG A 161 -27.84 45.16 10.95
CA ARG A 161 -27.77 45.82 12.25
C ARG A 161 -28.82 45.20 13.14
N SER A 162 -28.42 44.30 14.04
CA SER A 162 -29.27 43.98 15.19
C SER A 162 -28.62 44.59 16.42
N ASP A 163 -29.23 45.66 16.94
CA ASP A 163 -28.87 46.24 18.25
C ASP A 163 -29.04 45.17 19.38
N GLU A 164 -29.63 44.01 19.05
CA GLU A 164 -29.77 42.81 19.89
C GLU A 164 -28.53 41.89 19.91
N ALA A 165 -27.65 41.90 18.89
CA ALA A 165 -26.49 40.99 18.82
C ALA A 165 -25.26 41.49 19.59
N LEU A 166 -25.13 42.80 19.78
CA LEU A 166 -24.02 43.41 20.52
C LEU A 166 -23.85 42.84 21.95
N PRO A 167 -24.91 42.73 22.78
CA PRO A 167 -24.78 42.11 24.10
C PRO A 167 -24.43 40.61 24.04
N ILE A 168 -24.84 39.89 22.99
CA ILE A 168 -24.48 38.48 22.79
C ILE A 168 -22.99 38.35 22.50
N VAL A 169 -22.44 39.16 21.58
CA VAL A 169 -21.02 39.16 21.24
C VAL A 169 -20.15 39.52 22.45
N ILE A 170 -20.56 40.52 23.23
CA ILE A 170 -19.86 40.90 24.49
C ILE A 170 -19.89 39.75 25.50
N ASN A 171 -21.04 39.10 25.68
CA ASN A 171 -21.16 37.96 26.58
C ASN A 171 -20.33 36.75 26.13
N VAL A 172 -20.31 36.44 24.83
CA VAL A 172 -19.47 35.37 24.26
C VAL A 172 -17.99 35.70 24.48
N GLY A 173 -17.56 36.93 24.18
CA GLY A 173 -16.18 37.37 24.44
C GLY A 173 -15.78 37.32 25.92
N LEU A 174 -16.70 37.64 26.84
CA LEU A 174 -16.50 37.51 28.29
C LEU A 174 -16.38 36.05 28.73
N ILE A 175 -17.26 35.17 28.24
CA ILE A 175 -17.21 33.73 28.51
C ILE A 175 -15.88 33.16 28.03
N GLU A 176 -15.45 33.54 26.82
CA GLU A 176 -14.15 33.13 26.27
C GLU A 176 -12.98 33.66 27.10
N ALA A 177 -13.00 34.92 27.53
CA ALA A 177 -11.98 35.47 28.41
C ALA A 177 -11.91 34.73 29.74
N VAL A 178 -13.05 34.35 30.32
CA VAL A 178 -13.13 33.55 31.55
C VAL A 178 -12.61 32.13 31.34
N ILE A 179 -12.92 31.49 30.21
CA ILE A 179 -12.39 30.15 29.87
C ILE A 179 -10.87 30.21 29.71
N ILE A 180 -10.36 31.20 28.96
CA ILE A 180 -8.92 31.43 28.77
C ILE A 180 -8.24 31.67 30.11
N LEU A 181 -8.80 32.54 30.95
CA LEU A 181 -8.29 32.83 32.28
C LEU A 181 -8.28 31.56 33.13
N HIS A 182 -9.41 30.84 33.23
CA HIS A 182 -9.53 29.59 33.98
C HIS A 182 -8.52 28.52 33.54
N TRP A 183 -8.16 28.48 32.26
CA TRP A 183 -7.16 27.55 31.73
C TRP A 183 -5.72 28.01 31.99
N LEU A 184 -5.46 29.32 31.96
CA LEU A 184 -4.17 29.90 32.27
C LEU A 184 -3.88 29.89 33.78
N THR A 185 -4.89 29.99 34.64
CA THR A 185 -4.72 30.02 36.10
C THR A 185 -3.95 28.82 36.64
N PRO A 186 -4.29 27.55 36.35
CA PRO A 186 -3.52 26.41 36.86
C PRO A 186 -2.12 26.32 36.27
N LEU A 187 -1.95 26.72 35.00
CA LEU A 187 -0.63 26.77 34.35
C LEU A 187 0.27 27.81 35.03
N LEU A 188 -0.26 29.01 35.26
CA LEU A 188 0.44 30.12 35.91
C LEU A 188 0.71 29.82 37.39
N ALA A 189 -0.24 29.23 38.11
CA ALA A 189 -0.06 28.84 39.52
C ALA A 189 1.08 27.82 39.69
N ASN A 190 1.10 26.77 38.87
CA ASN A 190 2.17 25.78 38.88
C ASN A 190 3.52 26.37 38.44
N THR A 191 3.49 27.32 37.49
CA THR A 191 4.69 28.05 37.06
C THR A 191 5.26 28.88 38.20
N VAL A 192 4.43 29.66 38.89
CA VAL A 192 4.85 30.47 40.05
C VAL A 192 5.40 29.57 41.15
N GLY A 193 4.77 28.42 41.42
CA GLY A 193 5.29 27.43 42.37
C GLY A 193 6.67 26.88 41.98
N LEU A 194 6.88 26.57 40.69
CA LEU A 194 8.19 26.13 40.18
C LEU A 194 9.25 27.22 40.22
N VAL A 195 8.91 28.46 39.85
CA VAL A 195 9.80 29.62 39.94
C VAL A 195 10.18 29.88 41.40
N TYR A 196 9.21 29.78 42.32
CA TYR A 196 9.45 29.90 43.76
C TYR A 196 10.43 28.82 44.25
N LEU A 197 10.22 27.56 43.88
CA LEU A 197 11.10 26.46 44.25
C LEU A 197 12.52 26.65 43.70
N VAL A 198 12.67 27.15 42.47
CA VAL A 198 13.98 27.51 41.92
C VAL A 198 14.60 28.70 42.66
N SER A 199 13.79 29.68 43.09
CA SER A 199 14.26 30.84 43.84
C SER A 199 14.78 30.49 45.24
N GLU A 200 14.27 29.42 45.87
CA GLU A 200 14.79 28.89 47.13
C GLU A 200 16.19 28.25 46.95
N VAL A 201 16.47 27.66 45.79
CA VAL A 201 17.76 27.00 45.50
C VAL A 201 18.81 27.99 44.99
N VAL A 202 18.42 28.89 44.09
CA VAL A 202 19.34 29.81 43.39
C VAL A 202 19.45 31.16 44.12
N GLY A 203 18.50 31.46 45.01
CA GLY A 203 18.38 32.76 45.67
C GLY A 203 17.61 33.76 44.82
N LEU A 204 16.61 34.41 45.43
CA LEU A 204 15.76 35.40 44.76
C LEU A 204 16.58 36.58 44.19
N ALA A 205 17.62 37.01 44.90
CA ALA A 205 18.49 38.11 44.49
C ALA A 205 19.17 37.84 43.14
N ALA A 206 19.69 36.63 42.92
CA ALA A 206 20.35 36.26 41.68
C ALA A 206 19.40 36.25 40.47
N LEU A 207 18.11 35.93 40.69
CA LEU A 207 17.08 35.95 39.65
C LEU A 207 16.64 37.37 39.29
N ILE A 208 16.62 38.28 40.26
CA ILE A 208 16.20 39.68 40.07
C ILE A 208 17.33 40.52 39.48
N GLU A 209 18.56 40.35 39.97
CA GLU A 209 19.73 41.09 39.50
C GLU A 209 20.08 40.76 38.04
N ASN A 210 19.78 39.54 37.59
CA ASN A 210 19.94 39.12 36.20
C ASN A 210 18.60 38.74 35.57
N TRP A 211 17.89 39.75 35.07
CA TRP A 211 16.57 39.59 34.45
C TRP A 211 16.52 38.54 33.32
N LYS A 212 17.63 38.31 32.60
CA LYS A 212 17.72 37.27 31.55
C LYS A 212 17.66 35.87 32.15
N VAL A 213 18.30 35.67 33.30
CA VAL A 213 18.27 34.40 34.04
C VAL A 213 16.89 34.19 34.66
N GLY A 214 16.30 35.23 35.27
CA GLY A 214 14.93 35.18 35.78
C GLY A 214 13.89 34.86 34.69
N ALA A 215 14.02 35.48 33.51
CA ALA A 215 13.17 35.20 32.36
C ALA A 215 13.37 33.76 31.84
N GLY A 216 14.61 33.29 31.76
CA GLY A 216 14.93 31.92 31.37
C GLY A 216 14.31 30.89 32.32
N VAL A 217 14.45 31.10 33.63
CA VAL A 217 13.86 30.25 34.67
C VAL A 217 12.33 30.25 34.58
N SER A 218 11.71 31.40 34.31
CA SER A 218 10.27 31.52 34.17
C SER A 218 9.74 30.76 32.94
N VAL A 219 10.45 30.81 31.82
CA VAL A 219 10.10 30.06 30.60
C VAL A 219 10.27 28.55 30.81
N VAL A 220 11.35 28.13 31.48
CA VAL A 220 11.57 26.72 31.82
C VAL A 220 10.50 26.23 32.80
N ALA A 221 10.16 27.02 33.82
CA ALA A 221 9.09 26.71 34.76
C ALA A 221 7.71 26.61 34.07
N LEU A 222 7.41 27.47 33.08
CA LEU A 222 6.20 27.37 32.25
C LEU A 222 6.15 26.05 31.49
N PHE A 223 7.29 25.65 30.90
CA PHE A 223 7.39 24.39 30.18
C PHE A 223 7.18 23.17 31.08
N PHE A 224 7.83 23.12 32.24
CA PHE A 224 7.67 22.02 33.19
C PHE A 224 6.29 22.02 33.87
N SER A 225 5.70 23.18 34.13
CA SER A 225 4.32 23.33 34.60
C SER A 225 3.33 22.69 33.62
N TRP A 226 3.51 22.97 32.31
CA TRP A 226 2.71 22.35 31.26
C TRP A 226 2.93 20.83 31.18
N LEU A 227 4.19 20.39 31.25
CA LEU A 227 4.57 18.97 31.21
C LEU A 227 4.02 18.17 32.41
N LEU A 228 4.03 18.76 33.61
CA LEU A 228 3.55 18.09 34.83
C LEU A 228 2.02 18.18 34.99
N GLY A 229 1.36 19.07 34.24
CA GLY A 229 -0.08 19.29 34.32
C GLY A 229 -0.95 18.10 33.87
N GLY A 230 -0.38 16.98 33.39
CA GLY A 230 -1.10 15.75 33.03
C GLY A 230 -2.05 15.85 31.82
N ARG A 231 -2.29 17.06 31.31
CA ARG A 231 -3.19 17.33 30.18
C ARG A 231 -2.67 16.77 28.86
N TRP A 232 -1.36 16.59 28.72
CA TRP A 232 -0.73 15.98 27.53
C TRP A 232 -1.03 14.47 27.40
N LEU A 233 -1.37 13.77 28.49
CA LEU A 233 -1.76 12.35 28.43
C LEU A 233 -3.08 12.16 27.70
N TRP A 234 -4.04 13.07 27.89
CA TRP A 234 -5.30 13.06 27.15
C TRP A 234 -5.09 13.30 25.66
N VAL A 235 -4.13 14.17 25.31
CA VAL A 235 -3.76 14.43 23.91
C VAL A 235 -3.14 13.18 23.28
N LEU A 236 -2.20 12.52 23.96
CA LEU A 236 -1.65 11.24 23.50
C LEU A 236 -2.72 10.16 23.39
N GLY A 237 -3.67 10.10 24.33
CA GLY A 237 -4.77 9.16 24.29
C GLY A 237 -5.69 9.36 23.08
N ILE A 238 -6.02 10.61 22.75
CA ILE A 238 -6.81 10.94 21.55
C ILE A 238 -6.04 10.61 20.28
N GLU A 239 -4.73 10.90 20.22
CA GLU A 239 -3.90 10.59 19.05
C GLU A 239 -3.84 9.08 18.81
N VAL A 240 -3.54 8.28 19.84
CA VAL A 240 -3.52 6.82 19.75
C VAL A 240 -4.87 6.28 19.29
N LEU A 241 -5.98 6.87 19.77
CA LEU A 241 -7.32 6.50 19.31
C LEU A 241 -7.53 6.82 17.82
N VAL A 242 -7.11 8.00 17.36
CA VAL A 242 -7.20 8.40 15.95
C VAL A 242 -6.36 7.47 15.08
N ASP A 243 -5.13 7.15 15.48
CA ASP A 243 -4.26 6.22 14.77
C ASP A 243 -4.88 4.82 14.66
N ILE A 244 -5.46 4.31 15.76
CA ILE A 244 -6.18 3.04 15.74
C ILE A 244 -7.34 3.07 14.74
N VAL A 245 -8.11 4.16 14.73
CA VAL A 245 -9.24 4.34 13.79
C VAL A 245 -8.76 4.41 12.34
N VAL A 246 -7.65 5.09 12.07
CA VAL A 246 -7.06 5.19 10.73
C VAL A 246 -6.57 3.83 10.27
N VAL A 247 -5.85 3.09 11.12
CA VAL A 247 -5.36 1.74 10.80
C VAL A 247 -6.52 0.78 10.54
N LEU A 248 -7.57 0.81 11.36
CA LEU A 248 -8.78 0.01 11.13
C LEU A 248 -9.42 0.36 9.79
N SER A 249 -9.54 1.65 9.49
CA SER A 249 -10.13 2.15 8.24
C SER A 249 -9.34 1.71 7.01
N LEU A 250 -8.01 1.80 7.05
CA LEU A 250 -7.12 1.31 6.00
C LEU A 250 -7.22 -0.21 5.82
N THR A 251 -7.35 -0.95 6.93
CA THR A 251 -7.49 -2.41 6.90
C THR A 251 -8.80 -2.82 6.23
N ILE A 252 -9.91 -2.15 6.56
CA ILE A 252 -11.21 -2.37 5.95
C ILE A 252 -11.17 -2.02 4.46
N ALA A 253 -10.58 -0.88 4.09
CA ALA A 253 -10.44 -0.46 2.70
C ALA A 253 -9.62 -1.47 1.88
N ALA A 254 -8.51 -1.96 2.42
CA ALA A 254 -7.71 -3.00 1.78
C ALA A 254 -8.50 -4.31 1.62
N GLY A 255 -9.29 -4.71 2.63
CA GLY A 255 -10.18 -5.87 2.54
C GLY A 255 -11.25 -5.73 1.45
N MET A 256 -11.90 -4.56 1.36
CA MET A 256 -12.86 -4.28 0.29
C MET A 256 -12.21 -4.29 -1.10
N MET A 257 -11.01 -3.75 -1.23
CA MET A 257 -10.28 -3.76 -2.50
C MET A 257 -9.96 -5.18 -2.96
N ARG A 258 -9.59 -6.08 -2.03
CA ARG A 258 -9.39 -7.51 -2.34
C ARG A 258 -10.68 -8.16 -2.84
N LEU A 259 -11.78 -8.00 -2.11
CA LEU A 259 -13.08 -8.57 -2.50
C LEU A 259 -13.53 -8.07 -3.89
N TRP A 260 -13.27 -6.80 -4.19
CA TRP A 260 -13.56 -6.23 -5.50
C TRP A 260 -12.65 -6.81 -6.61
N LEU A 261 -11.33 -6.91 -6.35
CA LEU A 261 -10.37 -7.51 -7.28
C LEU A 261 -10.73 -8.95 -7.61
N ASP A 262 -11.07 -9.75 -6.60
CA ASP A 262 -11.50 -11.14 -6.77
C ASP A 262 -12.76 -11.22 -7.64
N GLY A 263 -13.74 -10.34 -7.38
CA GLY A 263 -14.95 -10.24 -8.19
C GLY A 263 -14.67 -9.87 -9.66
N VAL A 264 -13.77 -8.92 -9.91
CA VAL A 264 -13.38 -8.52 -11.27
C VAL A 264 -12.61 -9.63 -12.00
N GLN A 265 -11.72 -10.32 -11.31
CA GLN A 265 -10.97 -11.46 -11.88
C GLN A 265 -11.92 -12.60 -12.24
N GLN A 266 -12.90 -12.90 -11.37
CA GLN A 266 -13.89 -13.94 -11.62
C GLN A 266 -14.75 -13.62 -12.87
N GLN A 267 -15.24 -12.38 -12.99
CA GLN A 267 -15.98 -11.95 -14.19
C GLN A 267 -15.15 -12.09 -15.46
N ARG A 268 -13.90 -11.61 -15.44
CA ARG A 268 -12.98 -11.74 -16.58
C ARG A 268 -12.74 -13.20 -16.95
N GLY A 269 -12.58 -14.07 -15.95
CA GLY A 269 -12.40 -15.51 -16.14
C GLY A 269 -13.62 -16.15 -16.82
N ASP A 270 -14.83 -15.79 -16.41
CA ASP A 270 -16.07 -16.33 -16.96
C ASP A 270 -16.33 -15.83 -18.40
N ASP A 271 -16.04 -14.57 -18.69
CA ASP A 271 -16.14 -14.03 -20.05
C ASP A 271 -15.13 -14.69 -21.00
N LEU A 272 -13.90 -14.92 -20.54
CA LEU A 272 -12.88 -15.65 -21.29
C LEU A 272 -13.27 -17.11 -21.54
N ARG A 273 -13.96 -17.76 -20.59
CA ARG A 273 -14.50 -19.12 -20.78
C ARG A 273 -15.59 -19.11 -21.86
N LYS A 274 -16.57 -18.19 -21.76
CA LYS A 274 -17.65 -18.04 -22.75
C LYS A 274 -17.12 -17.78 -24.15
N TRP A 275 -16.18 -16.84 -24.29
CA TRP A 275 -15.55 -16.50 -25.56
C TRP A 275 -14.82 -17.70 -26.19
N ARG A 276 -14.06 -18.46 -25.38
CA ARG A 276 -13.38 -19.69 -25.83
C ARG A 276 -14.37 -20.76 -26.31
N THR A 277 -15.51 -20.91 -25.65
CA THR A 277 -16.56 -21.84 -26.11
C THR A 277 -17.24 -21.38 -27.40
N ASP A 278 -17.47 -20.07 -27.57
CA ASP A 278 -18.10 -19.53 -28.79
C ASP A 278 -17.20 -19.70 -30.01
N LEU A 279 -15.90 -19.43 -29.85
CA LEU A 279 -14.90 -19.68 -30.91
C LEU A 279 -14.88 -21.13 -31.37
N ARG A 280 -14.94 -22.09 -30.44
CA ARG A 280 -15.00 -23.52 -30.80
C ARG A 280 -16.24 -23.87 -31.60
N ARG A 281 -17.40 -23.29 -31.26
CA ARG A 281 -18.65 -23.49 -32.03
C ARG A 281 -18.54 -22.90 -33.43
N ARG A 282 -18.06 -21.67 -33.56
CA ARG A 282 -17.88 -21.01 -34.86
C ARG A 282 -16.90 -21.75 -35.75
N ARG A 283 -15.78 -22.20 -35.18
CA ARG A 283 -14.82 -23.03 -35.90
C ARG A 283 -15.46 -24.31 -36.44
N LYS A 284 -16.24 -25.00 -35.61
CA LYS A 284 -16.94 -26.22 -36.03
C LYS A 284 -17.95 -25.95 -37.15
N LEU A 285 -18.73 -24.87 -37.04
CA LEU A 285 -19.67 -24.46 -38.10
C LEU A 285 -18.95 -24.18 -39.43
N LEU A 286 -17.83 -23.47 -39.39
CA LEU A 286 -17.03 -23.21 -40.59
C LEU A 286 -16.41 -24.48 -41.17
N GLU A 287 -15.98 -25.42 -40.33
CA GLU A 287 -15.47 -26.73 -40.76
C GLU A 287 -16.58 -27.57 -41.42
N ASP A 288 -17.78 -27.58 -40.84
CA ASP A 288 -18.96 -28.26 -41.38
C ASP A 288 -19.41 -27.63 -42.73
N GLU A 289 -19.43 -26.30 -42.82
CA GLU A 289 -19.78 -25.57 -44.04
C GLU A 289 -18.73 -25.78 -45.15
N ALA A 290 -17.44 -25.77 -44.81
CA ALA A 290 -16.37 -26.09 -45.74
C ALA A 290 -16.45 -27.54 -46.24
N ALA A 291 -16.86 -28.49 -45.37
CA ALA A 291 -17.07 -29.88 -45.76
C ALA A 291 -18.25 -30.04 -46.73
N ASP A 292 -19.37 -29.34 -46.48
CA ASP A 292 -20.53 -29.35 -47.37
C ASP A 292 -20.22 -28.74 -48.75
N LEU A 293 -19.51 -27.61 -48.78
CA LEU A 293 -19.07 -26.99 -50.03
C LEU A 293 -18.13 -27.89 -50.83
N ARG A 294 -17.19 -28.58 -50.16
CA ARG A 294 -16.32 -29.57 -50.81
C ARG A 294 -17.11 -30.72 -51.42
N LYS A 295 -18.14 -31.20 -50.73
CA LYS A 295 -19.02 -32.25 -51.22
C LYS A 295 -19.80 -31.80 -52.46
N LYS A 296 -20.41 -30.61 -52.43
CA LYS A 296 -21.10 -30.00 -53.59
C LYS A 296 -20.19 -29.82 -54.78
N LEU A 297 -18.94 -29.39 -54.56
CA LEU A 297 -17.93 -29.25 -55.62
C LEU A 297 -17.62 -30.61 -56.27
N GLN A 298 -17.40 -31.66 -55.47
CA GLN A 298 -17.16 -33.01 -55.97
C GLN A 298 -18.37 -33.56 -56.77
N GLU A 299 -19.59 -33.32 -56.32
CA GLU A 299 -20.81 -33.72 -57.03
C GLU A 299 -20.93 -32.98 -58.38
N TYR A 300 -20.63 -31.69 -58.41
CA TYR A 300 -20.61 -30.89 -59.64
C TYR A 300 -19.54 -31.37 -60.63
N GLU A 301 -18.32 -31.67 -60.15
CA GLU A 301 -17.23 -32.21 -60.99
C GLU A 301 -17.59 -33.58 -61.57
N ARG A 302 -18.22 -34.47 -60.79
CA ARG A 302 -18.72 -35.76 -61.28
C ARG A 302 -19.79 -35.59 -62.34
N ALA A 303 -20.77 -34.70 -62.13
CA ALA A 303 -21.82 -34.43 -63.11
C ALA A 303 -21.27 -33.85 -64.42
N ARG A 304 -20.29 -32.93 -64.33
CA ARG A 304 -19.61 -32.35 -65.50
C ARG A 304 -18.76 -33.38 -66.24
N GLY A 305 -18.12 -34.30 -65.53
CA GLY A 305 -17.35 -35.41 -66.11
C GLY A 305 -18.23 -36.42 -66.84
N ALA A 306 -19.46 -36.67 -66.37
CA ALA A 306 -20.41 -37.58 -67.02
C ALA A 306 -21.11 -36.99 -68.26
N ALA A 307 -21.09 -35.67 -68.41
CA ALA A 307 -21.69 -34.96 -69.55
C ALA A 307 -20.72 -34.72 -70.73
N ARG A 308 -19.45 -35.14 -70.59
CA ARG A 308 -18.42 -35.11 -71.64
C ARG A 308 -18.15 -36.51 -72.13
#